data_AF-A0A7K1V7G6-F1
#
_entry.id   AF-A0A7K1V7G6-F1
#
_cell.length_a   1.000
_cell.length_b   1.000
_cell.length_c   1.000
_cell.angle_alpha   90.00
_cell.angle_beta   90.00
_cell.angle_gamma   90.00
#
_symmetry.space_group_name_H-M   'P 1'
#
loop_
_entity.id
_entity.type
_entity.pdbx_description
1 polymer ?
#
loop_
_entity_poly.entity_id
_entity_poly.type
_entity_poly.pdbx_seq_one_letter_code
_entity_poly.pdbx_strand_id
1 'polypeptide(L)'
;MNALVGMGLLPRCYLLTTVGRNSGRRRTNPVLVVTDGGKRWLVAPYGPVQWVRNARAAGRVRLRRRTDVHDFGLREAASEEAGPVLQRYVALARTTRPYFSADVTSAAADFVAEADRHPVFELIPVDEAAVGAS
;
A
#
# COMPACT_ATOMS: atom_id res chain seq x y z
N MET A 1 0.33 -15.21 10.72
CA MET A 1 0.40 -13.74 10.51
C MET A 1 -0.88 -13.15 9.93
N ASN A 2 -1.43 -13.67 8.81
CA ASN A 2 -2.61 -13.10 8.16
C ASN A 2 -3.88 -13.04 9.03
N ALA A 3 -4.08 -14.00 9.94
CA ALA A 3 -5.23 -13.99 10.87
C ALA A 3 -5.22 -12.77 11.81
N LEU A 4 -4.07 -12.38 12.37
CA LEU A 4 -3.93 -11.22 13.26
C LEU A 4 -4.19 -9.89 12.53
N VAL A 5 -3.74 -9.79 11.27
CA VAL A 5 -4.01 -8.63 10.40
C VAL A 5 -5.48 -8.58 10.02
N GLY A 6 -6.06 -9.72 9.65
CA GLY A 6 -7.48 -9.85 9.37
C GLY A 6 -8.36 -9.44 10.55
N MET A 7 -7.97 -9.75 11.79
CA MET A 7 -8.66 -9.31 13.01
C MET A 7 -8.34 -7.85 13.42
N GLY A 8 -7.46 -7.17 12.70
CA GLY A 8 -7.07 -5.77 12.97
C GLY A 8 -6.28 -5.56 14.25
N LEU A 9 -5.67 -6.62 14.80
CA LEU A 9 -4.86 -6.57 16.03
C LEU A 9 -3.50 -5.89 15.81
N LEU A 10 -3.06 -5.79 14.55
CA LEU A 10 -1.90 -4.99 14.18
C LEU A 10 -2.38 -3.62 13.66
N PRO A 11 -1.99 -2.52 14.33
CA PRO A 11 -2.41 -1.18 13.92
C PRO A 11 -1.92 -0.89 12.50
N ARG A 12 -2.80 -0.31 11.68
CA ARG A 12 -2.52 0.08 10.28
C ARG A 12 -2.18 -1.06 9.32
N CYS A 13 -2.20 -2.32 9.76
CA CYS A 13 -2.06 -3.46 8.87
C CYS A 13 -3.41 -3.89 8.29
N TYR A 14 -3.43 -4.14 6.99
CA TYR A 14 -4.58 -4.60 6.22
C TYR A 14 -4.23 -5.84 5.42
N LEU A 15 -5.23 -6.67 5.13
CA LEU A 15 -5.10 -7.70 4.11
C LEU A 15 -5.38 -7.08 2.74
N LEU A 16 -4.36 -7.03 1.90
CA LEU A 16 -4.44 -6.59 0.51
C LEU A 16 -4.70 -7.79 -0.39
N THR A 17 -5.81 -7.76 -1.11
CA THR A 17 -6.10 -8.72 -2.18
C THR A 17 -5.92 -8.09 -3.55
N THR A 18 -5.13 -8.76 -4.39
CA THR A 18 -4.91 -8.42 -5.81
C THR A 18 -5.38 -9.57 -6.71
N VAL A 19 -5.70 -9.28 -7.96
CA VAL A 19 -6.01 -10.31 -8.98
C VAL A 19 -4.76 -10.58 -9.80
N GLY A 20 -4.33 -11.84 -9.87
CA GLY A 20 -3.12 -12.23 -10.58
C GLY A 20 -3.23 -11.99 -12.08
N ARG A 21 -2.45 -11.06 -12.64
CA ARG A 21 -2.55 -10.62 -14.04
C ARG A 21 -2.49 -11.75 -15.08
N ASN A 22 -1.72 -12.80 -14.82
CA ASN A 22 -1.56 -13.95 -15.73
C ASN A 22 -2.49 -15.12 -15.40
N SER A 23 -3.05 -15.17 -14.18
CA SER A 23 -3.74 -16.38 -13.67
C SER A 23 -5.20 -16.15 -13.31
N GLY A 24 -5.65 -14.89 -13.22
CA GLY A 24 -6.95 -14.52 -12.67
C GLY A 24 -7.14 -14.82 -11.17
N ARG A 25 -6.19 -15.51 -10.51
CA ARG A 25 -6.33 -15.94 -9.11
C ARG A 25 -6.13 -14.77 -8.15
N ARG A 26 -7.00 -14.69 -7.13
CA ARG A 26 -6.84 -13.75 -6.01
C ARG A 26 -5.62 -14.11 -5.16
N ARG A 27 -4.82 -13.11 -4.82
CA ARG A 27 -3.65 -13.23 -3.94
C ARG A 27 -3.77 -12.23 -2.80
N THR A 28 -3.65 -12.71 -1.56
CA THR A 28 -3.83 -11.90 -0.36
C THR A 28 -2.54 -11.85 0.45
N ASN A 29 -2.06 -10.65 0.74
CA ASN A 29 -0.86 -10.42 1.55
C ASN A 29 -1.12 -9.29 2.56
N PRO A 30 -0.47 -9.31 3.74
CA PRO A 30 -0.56 -8.22 4.68
C PRO A 30 0.26 -7.02 4.19
N VAL A 31 -0.29 -5.81 4.34
CA VAL A 31 0.37 -4.54 4.02
C VAL A 31 0.09 -3.52 5.11
N LEU A 32 1.01 -2.56 5.27
CA LEU A 32 0.79 -1.40 6.11
C LEU A 32 0.18 -0.28 5.24
N VAL A 33 -0.90 0.35 5.71
CA VAL A 33 -1.46 1.55 5.11
C VAL A 33 -0.93 2.78 5.86
N VAL A 34 -0.34 3.71 5.12
CA VAL A 34 0.16 4.99 5.65
C VAL A 34 -0.87 6.08 5.40
N THR A 35 -1.04 6.98 6.36
CA THR A 35 -1.85 8.19 6.18
C THR A 35 -0.93 9.39 6.19
N ASP A 36 -1.02 10.19 5.12
CA ASP A 36 -0.22 11.40 4.92
C ASP A 36 -1.00 12.38 4.04
N GLY A 37 -1.00 13.67 4.40
CA GLY A 37 -1.73 14.71 3.65
C GLY A 37 -3.24 14.46 3.49
N GLY A 38 -3.88 13.79 4.44
CA GLY A 38 -5.30 13.38 4.35
C GLY A 38 -5.59 12.21 3.41
N LYS A 39 -4.55 11.68 2.74
CA LYS A 39 -4.63 10.55 1.80
C LYS A 39 -4.18 9.26 2.48
N ARG A 40 -4.55 8.12 1.88
CA ARG A 40 -4.11 6.78 2.32
C ARG A 40 -3.23 6.17 1.25
N TRP A 41 -2.14 5.54 1.68
CA TRP A 41 -1.09 5.07 0.80
C TRP A 41 -0.70 3.62 1.10
N LEU A 42 -0.38 2.87 0.05
CA LEU A 42 0.31 1.60 0.11
C LEU A 42 1.79 1.80 -0.25
N VAL A 43 2.67 1.15 0.48
CA VAL A 43 4.12 1.16 0.22
C VAL A 43 4.60 -0.26 -0.06
N ALA A 44 5.41 -0.40 -1.10
CA ALA A 44 6.07 -1.65 -1.47
C ALA A 44 7.55 -1.65 -1.01
N PRO A 45 7.85 -1.96 0.27
CA PRO A 45 9.22 -1.92 0.78
C PRO A 45 10.16 -2.91 0.08
N TYR A 46 9.61 -3.96 -0.54
CA TYR A 46 10.37 -5.00 -1.25
C TYR A 46 10.44 -4.74 -2.77
N GLY A 47 10.06 -3.53 -3.20
CA GLY A 47 10.02 -3.15 -4.61
C GLY A 47 8.86 -3.76 -5.39
N PRO A 48 8.96 -3.86 -6.73
CA PRO A 48 7.87 -4.26 -7.62
C PRO A 48 7.62 -5.77 -7.60
N VAL A 49 7.29 -6.30 -6.41
CA VAL A 49 6.93 -7.70 -6.15
C VAL A 49 5.56 -8.05 -6.75
N GLN A 50 5.13 -9.30 -6.57
CA GLN A 50 3.96 -9.83 -7.25
C GLN A 50 2.67 -9.01 -7.05
N TRP A 51 2.40 -8.52 -5.84
CA TRP A 51 1.19 -7.71 -5.62
C TRP A 51 1.26 -6.37 -6.36
N VAL A 52 2.43 -5.73 -6.44
CA VAL A 52 2.65 -4.46 -7.17
C VAL A 52 2.38 -4.67 -8.65
N ARG A 53 2.95 -5.75 -9.21
CA ARG A 53 2.76 -6.14 -10.62
C ARG A 53 1.29 -6.40 -10.97
N ASN A 54 0.55 -7.02 -10.05
CA ASN A 54 -0.88 -7.26 -10.20
C ASN A 54 -1.68 -5.95 -10.07
N ALA A 55 -1.35 -5.13 -9.07
CA ALA A 55 -1.98 -3.84 -8.81
C ALA A 55 -1.85 -2.89 -10.00
N ARG A 56 -0.65 -2.75 -10.58
CA ARG A 56 -0.42 -1.95 -11.80
C ARG A 56 -1.25 -2.44 -12.98
N ALA A 57 -1.37 -3.76 -13.16
CA ALA A 57 -2.14 -4.33 -14.25
C ALA A 57 -3.66 -4.19 -14.06
N ALA A 58 -4.15 -4.27 -12.82
CA ALA A 58 -5.58 -4.22 -12.52
C ALA A 58 -6.09 -2.80 -12.25
N GLY A 59 -5.24 -1.87 -11.85
CA GLY A 59 -5.61 -0.50 -11.44
C GLY A 59 -6.43 -0.42 -10.15
N ARG A 60 -6.71 -1.56 -9.50
CA ARG A 60 -7.53 -1.65 -8.28
C ARG A 60 -7.10 -2.76 -7.35
N VAL A 61 -7.44 -2.61 -6.08
CA VAL A 61 -7.17 -3.59 -5.02
C VAL A 61 -8.32 -3.65 -4.01
N ARG A 62 -8.39 -4.74 -3.25
CA ARG A 62 -9.29 -4.86 -2.10
C ARG A 62 -8.50 -4.82 -0.81
N LEU A 63 -8.92 -4.01 0.14
CA LEU A 63 -8.40 -4.01 1.49
C LEU A 63 -9.43 -4.57 2.46
N ARG A 64 -8.97 -5.42 3.38
CA ARG A 64 -9.76 -5.89 4.51
C ARG A 64 -9.04 -5.66 5.83
N ARG A 65 -9.78 -5.16 6.81
CA ARG A 65 -9.37 -5.15 8.22
C ARG A 65 -10.61 -5.35 9.08
N ARG A 66 -10.60 -6.36 9.94
CA ARG A 66 -11.79 -6.83 10.67
C ARG A 66 -12.92 -7.17 9.69
N THR A 67 -14.11 -6.65 9.95
CA THR A 67 -15.29 -6.73 9.10
C THR A 67 -15.27 -5.74 7.94
N ASP A 68 -14.41 -4.71 8.01
CA ASP A 68 -14.35 -3.65 7.01
C ASP A 68 -13.62 -4.16 5.76
N VAL A 69 -14.34 -4.20 4.64
CA VAL A 69 -13.83 -4.65 3.33
C VAL A 69 -14.20 -3.60 2.30
N HIS A 70 -13.21 -3.04 1.62
CA HIS A 70 -13.44 -2.03 0.59
C HIS A 70 -12.53 -2.27 -0.61
N ASP A 71 -13.07 -2.02 -1.80
CA ASP A 71 -12.27 -1.89 -3.01
C ASP A 71 -11.73 -0.47 -3.13
N PHE A 72 -10.57 -0.32 -3.76
CA PHE A 72 -9.91 0.95 -4.01
C PHE A 72 -9.34 0.95 -5.42
N GLY A 73 -9.46 2.09 -6.10
CA GLY A 73 -8.61 2.41 -7.24
C GLY A 73 -7.20 2.73 -6.75
N LEU A 74 -6.22 2.65 -7.65
CA LEU A 74 -4.83 2.98 -7.35
C LEU A 74 -4.27 4.01 -8.31
N ARG A 75 -3.52 4.96 -7.76
CA ARG A 75 -2.62 5.85 -8.52
C ARG A 75 -1.22 5.70 -7.98
N GLU A 76 -0.28 5.38 -8.86
CA GLU A 76 1.14 5.35 -8.48
C GLU A 76 1.66 6.78 -8.32
N ALA A 77 2.35 7.04 -7.22
CA ALA A 77 2.87 8.36 -6.88
C ALA A 77 4.13 8.67 -7.71
N ALA A 78 4.30 9.95 -8.07
CA ALA A 78 5.60 10.44 -8.53
C ALA A 78 6.60 10.48 -7.35
N SER A 79 7.90 10.54 -7.64
CA SER A 79 8.96 10.45 -6.63
C SER A 79 8.85 11.51 -5.53
N GLU A 80 8.47 12.72 -5.91
CA GLU A 80 8.30 13.86 -5.01
C GLU A 80 7.12 13.66 -4.05
N GLU A 81 6.05 13.02 -4.51
CA GLU A 81 4.91 12.64 -3.66
C GLU A 81 5.23 11.41 -2.80
N ALA A 82 6.03 10.48 -3.32
CA ALA A 82 6.41 9.24 -2.64
C ALA A 82 7.35 9.51 -1.45
N GLY A 83 8.31 10.43 -1.59
CA GLY A 83 9.34 10.69 -0.58
C GLY A 83 8.79 10.91 0.85
N PRO A 84 7.88 11.87 1.07
CA PRO A 84 7.27 12.09 2.39
C PRO A 84 6.54 10.84 2.93
N VAL A 85 5.86 10.10 2.05
CA VAL A 85 5.16 8.85 2.43
C VAL A 85 6.15 7.76 2.84
N LEU A 86 7.27 7.61 2.14
CA LEU A 86 8.32 6.66 2.46
C LEU A 86 9.00 7.00 3.79
N GLN A 87 9.28 8.29 4.03
CA GLN A 87 9.80 8.75 5.33
C GLN A 87 8.85 8.36 6.47
N ARG A 88 7.56 8.61 6.28
CA ARG A 88 6.54 8.24 7.27
C ARG A 88 6.45 6.73 7.45
N TYR A 89 6.56 5.97 6.37
CA TYR A 89 6.55 4.51 6.38
C TYR A 89 7.72 3.94 7.20
N VAL A 90 8.95 4.40 6.97
CA VAL A 90 10.16 3.94 7.68
C VAL A 90 10.08 4.24 9.18
N ALA A 91 9.44 5.35 9.57
CA ALA A 91 9.16 5.65 10.97
C ALA A 91 8.23 4.60 11.62
N LEU A 92 7.24 4.09 10.88
CA LEU A 92 6.24 3.13 11.36
C LEU A 92 6.70 1.67 11.28
N ALA A 93 7.35 1.27 10.18
CA ALA A 93 7.61 -0.11 9.82
C ALA A 93 9.06 -0.51 10.15
N ARG A 94 9.35 -0.73 11.44
CA ARG A 94 10.72 -1.04 11.92
C ARG A 94 11.34 -2.27 11.23
N THR A 95 10.54 -3.31 10.96
CA THR A 95 11.00 -4.58 10.37
C THR A 95 11.48 -4.42 8.92
N THR A 96 10.96 -3.44 8.18
CA THR A 96 11.28 -3.25 6.77
C THR A 96 12.39 -2.23 6.54
N ARG A 97 12.91 -1.58 7.58
CA ARG A 97 14.00 -0.59 7.45
C ARG A 97 15.24 -1.10 6.73
N PRO A 98 15.69 -2.36 6.90
CA PRO A 98 16.88 -2.86 6.20
C PRO A 98 16.75 -2.90 4.67
N TYR A 99 15.55 -2.68 4.11
CA TYR A 99 15.33 -2.62 2.67
C TYR A 99 15.47 -1.21 2.09
N PHE A 100 15.63 -0.20 2.94
CA PHE A 100 15.83 1.19 2.57
C PHE A 100 17.30 1.57 2.81
N SER A 101 17.86 2.44 1.96
CA SER A 101 19.15 3.10 2.22
C SER A 101 18.97 4.30 3.14
N ALA A 102 17.87 5.05 2.98
CA ALA A 102 17.48 6.13 3.87
C ALA A 102 16.95 5.62 5.22
N ASP A 103 17.25 6.33 6.31
CA ASP A 103 16.75 6.04 7.66
C ASP A 103 15.95 7.21 8.24
N VAL A 104 15.42 7.05 9.46
CA VAL A 104 14.53 8.04 10.10
C VAL A 104 15.16 9.42 10.34
N THR A 105 16.50 9.53 10.25
CA THR A 105 17.26 10.78 10.40
C THR A 105 17.69 11.38 9.06
N SER A 106 17.53 10.63 7.96
CA SER A 106 17.85 11.08 6.60
C SER A 106 17.01 12.28 6.16
N ALA A 107 17.55 13.03 5.21
CA ALA A 107 16.87 14.19 4.64
C ALA A 107 15.69 13.74 3.76
N ALA A 108 14.74 14.65 3.53
CA ALA A 108 13.57 14.36 2.68
C ALA A 108 13.97 13.93 1.25
N ALA A 109 15.06 14.52 0.71
CA ALA A 109 15.57 14.18 -0.62
C ALA A 109 16.04 12.72 -0.74
N ASP A 110 16.57 12.13 0.34
CA ASP A 110 17.01 10.74 0.35
C ASP A 110 15.83 9.78 0.13
N PHE A 111 14.66 10.12 0.66
CA PHE A 111 13.44 9.33 0.45
C PHE A 111 12.85 9.51 -0.95
N VAL A 112 12.99 10.69 -1.56
CA VAL A 112 12.59 10.90 -2.96
C VAL A 112 13.42 10.01 -3.89
N ALA A 113 14.72 9.88 -3.64
CA ALA A 113 15.62 9.02 -4.42
C ALA A 113 15.29 7.52 -4.29
N GLU A 114 14.58 7.10 -3.25
CA GLU A 114 14.17 5.71 -3.03
C GLU A 114 12.86 5.33 -3.74
N ALA A 115 12.13 6.29 -4.31
CA ALA A 115 10.81 6.07 -4.89
C ALA A 115 10.80 5.02 -6.02
N ASP A 116 11.86 4.98 -6.83
CA ASP A 116 12.01 3.99 -7.91
C ASP A 116 12.16 2.56 -7.38
N ARG A 117 12.70 2.41 -6.16
CA ARG A 117 12.91 1.11 -5.50
C ARG A 117 11.72 0.69 -4.65
N HIS A 118 10.94 1.65 -4.17
CA HIS A 118 9.81 1.42 -3.27
C HIS A 118 8.53 2.06 -3.80
N PRO A 119 7.84 1.41 -4.76
CA PRO A 119 6.59 1.92 -5.30
C PRO A 119 5.57 2.31 -4.24
N VAL A 120 4.99 3.49 -4.39
CA VAL A 120 3.97 4.06 -3.50
C VAL A 120 2.68 4.26 -4.28
N PHE A 121 1.55 3.82 -3.73
CA PHE A 121 0.24 3.94 -4.37
C PHE A 121 -0.76 4.67 -3.48
N GLU A 122 -1.40 5.71 -4.01
CA GLU A 122 -2.57 6.34 -3.40
C GLU A 122 -3.77 5.40 -3.52
N LEU A 123 -4.50 5.21 -2.41
CA LEU A 123 -5.78 4.51 -2.38
C LEU A 123 -6.88 5.51 -2.70
N ILE A 124 -7.47 5.36 -3.89
CA ILE A 124 -8.60 6.18 -4.34
C ILE A 124 -9.88 5.46 -3.95
N PRO A 125 -10.73 6.04 -3.07
CA PRO A 125 -12.05 5.48 -2.79
C PRO A 125 -12.83 5.31 -4.09
N VAL A 126 -13.39 4.12 -4.30
CA VAL A 126 -14.44 3.94 -5.31
C VAL A 126 -15.76 4.13 -4.58
N ASP A 127 -16.55 5.11 -4.98
CA ASP A 127 -17.85 5.34 -4.35
C ASP A 127 -18.73 4.09 -4.54
N GLU A 128 -19.14 3.46 -3.43
CA GLU A 128 -20.14 2.38 -3.42
C GLU A 128 -21.58 2.91 -3.58
N ALA A 129 -21.77 4.19 -3.92
CA ALA A 129 -23.09 4.80 -4.05
C ALA A 129 -23.85 4.45 -5.35
N ALA A 130 -23.27 3.67 -6.27
CA ALA A 130 -23.89 3.36 -7.56
C ALA A 130 -24.48 1.94 -7.68
N VAL A 131 -24.49 1.12 -6.63
CA VAL A 131 -25.07 -0.24 -6.68
C VAL A 131 -26.07 -0.43 -5.53
N GLY A 132 -27.21 0.24 -5.66
CA GLY A 132 -28.33 0.11 -4.72
C GLY A 132 -29.64 0.77 -5.15
N ALA A 133 -29.72 1.30 -6.37
CA ALA A 133 -30.95 1.83 -6.95
C ALA A 133 -31.20 1.13 -8.29
N SER A 134 -31.83 -0.04 -8.22
CA SER A 134 -32.65 -0.64 -9.29
C SER A 134 -33.62 -1.62 -8.64
#